data_AF-A0A067DRN2-F1
#
_entry.id   AF-A0A067DRN2-F1
#
_cell.length_a   1.000
_cell.length_b   1.000
_cell.length_c   1.000
_cell.angle_alpha   90.00
_cell.angle_beta   90.00
_cell.angle_gamma   90.00
#
_symmetry.space_group_name_H-M   'P 1'
#
loop_
_entity.id
_entity.type
_entity.pdbx_description
1 polymer ?
#
loop_
_entity_poly.entity_id
_entity_poly.type
_entity_poly.pdbx_seq_one_letter_code
_entity_poly.pdbx_strand_id
1 'polypeptide(L)'
;GVSWCDDSLALVQETWFKTTQTRTWLISPGSKDTAPLILFDRSSEDVYSDPGLPMMRKSSTGTRVIAKIKKENDQGTYILLNGRGATPEGDVPFLDLFNINTGSKERIWESDKEKYYETAVALNLDQSVGDVNLNQLKILTSKESKTEITQYWIQSWPHKKCRQITDFPHPYPLLSTLQKELIKYQRKDGVQLTAKLYLPTGYDPSKDGHLLCLFWAYPGEFRSKDAAGQVRGSPNEFS
;
A
#
# COMPACT_ATOMS: atom_id res chain seq x y z
N GLY A 1 -2.12 -10.39 -15.06
CA GLY A 1 -1.63 -9.05 -15.41
C GLY A 1 -0.14 -9.10 -15.69
N VAL A 2 0.41 -8.18 -16.48
CA VAL A 2 1.85 -8.10 -16.75
C VAL A 2 2.34 -6.69 -16.43
N SER A 3 3.40 -6.59 -15.63
CA SER A 3 4.15 -5.36 -15.41
C SER A 3 5.48 -5.47 -16.16
N TRP A 4 5.63 -4.68 -17.21
CA TRP A 4 6.81 -4.72 -18.07
C TRP A 4 7.92 -3.78 -17.55
N CYS A 5 9.19 -4.18 -17.67
CA CYS A 5 10.34 -3.28 -17.53
C CYS A 5 11.05 -3.11 -18.87
N ASP A 6 11.71 -4.18 -19.33
CA ASP A 6 12.47 -4.30 -20.56
C ASP A 6 12.70 -5.78 -20.89
N ASP A 7 13.51 -6.05 -21.91
CA ASP A 7 13.82 -7.41 -22.38
C ASP A 7 14.44 -8.32 -21.31
N SER A 8 15.10 -7.75 -20.30
CA SER A 8 15.67 -8.53 -19.21
C SER A 8 14.65 -8.87 -18.11
N LEU A 9 13.55 -8.12 -18.02
CA LEU A 9 12.69 -8.16 -16.84
C LEU A 9 11.23 -7.80 -17.12
N ALA A 10 10.33 -8.70 -16.75
CA ALA A 10 8.92 -8.41 -16.54
C ALA A 10 8.36 -9.24 -15.38
N LEU A 11 7.31 -8.74 -14.74
CA LEU A 11 6.56 -9.45 -13.72
C LEU A 11 5.20 -9.89 -14.28
N VAL A 12 4.93 -11.18 -14.24
CA VAL A 12 3.64 -11.75 -14.64
C VAL A 12 2.89 -12.17 -13.39
N GLN A 13 1.71 -11.61 -13.18
CA GLN A 13 0.82 -12.00 -12.09
C GLN A 13 -0.34 -12.82 -12.63
N GLU A 14 -0.53 -14.00 -12.05
CA GLU A 14 -1.66 -14.88 -12.31
C GLU A 14 -2.45 -15.09 -11.02
N THR A 15 -3.77 -15.20 -11.17
CA THR A 15 -4.69 -15.36 -10.05
C THR A 15 -5.71 -16.45 -10.37
N TRP A 16 -5.81 -17.45 -9.50
CA TRP A 16 -6.83 -18.48 -9.56
C TRP A 16 -7.96 -18.14 -8.59
N PHE A 17 -9.07 -17.63 -9.12
CA PHE A 17 -10.22 -17.29 -8.28
C PHE A 17 -10.75 -18.47 -7.46
N LYS A 18 -10.70 -19.70 -8.01
CA LYS A 18 -11.15 -20.92 -7.32
C LYS A 18 -10.34 -21.27 -6.06
N THR A 19 -9.08 -20.85 -5.98
CA THR A 19 -8.22 -21.13 -4.81
C THR A 19 -7.74 -19.86 -4.13
N THR A 20 -8.16 -18.70 -4.64
CA THR A 20 -7.63 -17.36 -4.33
C THR A 20 -6.11 -17.24 -4.41
N GLN A 21 -5.43 -18.22 -5.02
CA GLN A 21 -3.98 -18.24 -5.17
C GLN A 21 -3.55 -17.18 -6.17
N THR A 22 -2.54 -16.41 -5.82
CA THR A 22 -1.87 -15.45 -6.68
C THR A 22 -0.39 -15.76 -6.71
N ARG A 23 0.14 -15.87 -7.93
CA ARG A 23 1.58 -16.03 -8.17
C ARG A 23 2.11 -14.86 -8.97
N THR A 24 3.28 -14.39 -8.58
CA THR A 24 4.04 -13.40 -9.33
C THR A 24 5.31 -14.06 -9.83
N TRP A 25 5.46 -14.07 -11.15
CA TRP A 25 6.59 -14.65 -11.86
C TRP A 25 7.52 -13.54 -12.34
N LEU A 26 8.82 -13.76 -12.18
CA LEU A 26 9.86 -13.04 -12.90
C LEU A 26 10.12 -13.75 -14.22
N ILE A 27 10.07 -13.01 -15.32
CA ILE A 27 10.45 -13.49 -16.65
C ILE A 27 11.46 -12.54 -17.29
N SER A 28 12.22 -13.05 -18.25
CA SER A 28 13.12 -12.28 -19.11
C SER A 28 12.61 -12.33 -20.56
N PRO A 29 11.75 -11.38 -20.97
CA PRO A 29 11.04 -11.47 -22.25
C PRO A 29 11.91 -11.57 -23.50
N GLY A 30 13.10 -10.99 -23.47
CA GLY A 30 14.06 -11.02 -24.57
C GLY A 30 14.89 -12.31 -24.65
N SER A 31 14.76 -13.21 -23.67
CA SER A 31 15.47 -14.48 -23.62
C SER A 31 14.48 -15.64 -23.59
N LYS A 32 14.47 -16.45 -24.66
CA LYS A 32 13.64 -17.65 -24.73
C LYS A 32 14.17 -18.80 -23.87
N ASP A 33 15.46 -18.76 -23.54
CA ASP A 33 16.15 -19.84 -22.83
C ASP A 33 16.15 -19.62 -21.31
N THR A 34 15.73 -18.44 -20.84
CA THR A 34 15.62 -18.15 -19.41
C THR A 34 14.28 -18.62 -18.87
N ALA A 35 14.31 -19.66 -18.04
CA ALA A 35 13.11 -20.17 -17.38
C ALA A 35 12.49 -19.11 -16.43
N PRO A 36 11.15 -18.96 -16.41
CA PRO A 36 10.46 -18.14 -15.42
C PRO A 36 10.76 -18.57 -13.98
N LEU A 37 10.88 -17.59 -13.07
CA LEU A 37 11.08 -17.82 -11.63
C LEU A 37 9.86 -17.33 -10.85
N ILE A 38 9.37 -18.10 -9.88
CA ILE A 38 8.33 -17.64 -8.95
C ILE A 38 8.98 -16.71 -7.92
N LEU A 39 8.52 -15.45 -7.87
CA LEU A 39 8.92 -14.50 -6.83
C LEU A 39 8.02 -14.57 -5.61
N PHE A 40 6.71 -14.68 -5.83
CA PHE A 40 5.70 -14.75 -4.78
C PHE A 40 4.66 -15.80 -5.13
N ASP A 41 4.29 -16.65 -4.17
CA ASP A 41 3.15 -17.57 -4.22
C ASP A 41 2.38 -17.44 -2.91
N ARG A 42 1.16 -16.91 -3.00
CA ARG A 42 0.37 -16.52 -1.82
C ARG A 42 -1.13 -16.58 -2.08
N SER A 43 -1.94 -16.57 -1.02
CA SER A 43 -3.38 -16.33 -1.15
C SER A 43 -3.66 -14.84 -1.22
N SER A 44 -4.37 -14.37 -2.26
CA SER A 44 -4.82 -12.97 -2.36
C SER A 44 -5.69 -12.50 -1.18
N GLU A 45 -6.28 -13.42 -0.42
CA GLU A 45 -7.08 -13.10 0.78
C GLU A 45 -6.21 -12.79 2.00
N ASP A 46 -4.98 -13.33 2.06
CA ASP A 46 -4.01 -13.08 3.13
C ASP A 46 -3.30 -11.75 2.88
N VAL A 47 -3.88 -10.63 3.28
CA VAL A 47 -3.30 -9.30 3.10
C VAL A 47 -2.08 -9.02 3.97
N TYR A 48 -1.87 -9.75 5.06
CA TYR A 48 -0.69 -9.57 5.91
C TYR A 48 0.61 -10.02 5.24
N SER A 49 0.55 -10.99 4.32
CA SER A 49 1.71 -11.42 3.53
C SER A 49 1.84 -10.71 2.18
N ASP A 50 1.04 -9.66 1.91
CA ASP A 50 1.09 -8.93 0.65
C ASP A 50 2.44 -8.20 0.48
N PRO A 51 3.27 -8.57 -0.52
CA PRO A 51 4.56 -7.93 -0.75
C PRO A 51 4.42 -6.53 -1.37
N GLY A 52 3.21 -6.12 -1.76
CA GLY A 52 2.98 -4.90 -2.51
C GLY A 52 3.19 -5.08 -4.02
N LEU A 53 3.07 -3.97 -4.74
CA LEU A 53 3.16 -3.91 -6.19
C LEU A 53 4.39 -3.12 -6.64
N PRO A 54 4.99 -3.46 -7.79
CA PRO A 54 6.13 -2.72 -8.32
C PRO A 54 5.75 -1.27 -8.60
N MET A 55 6.57 -0.31 -8.17
CA MET A 55 6.42 1.07 -8.59
C MET A 55 6.80 1.23 -10.07
N MET A 56 6.03 2.05 -10.77
CA MET A 56 6.18 2.28 -12.20
C MET A 56 6.71 3.69 -12.46
N ARG A 57 7.57 3.82 -13.47
CA ARG A 57 8.04 5.08 -14.05
C ARG A 57 7.60 5.22 -15.50
N LYS A 58 7.72 6.43 -16.06
CA LYS A 58 7.57 6.62 -17.51
C LYS A 58 8.87 6.21 -18.22
N SER A 59 8.72 5.57 -19.37
CA SER A 59 9.80 5.34 -20.34
C SER A 59 9.99 6.55 -21.26
N SER A 60 11.01 6.53 -22.12
CA SER A 60 11.27 7.58 -23.12
C SER A 60 10.11 7.80 -24.09
N THR A 61 9.26 6.78 -24.29
CA THR A 61 8.07 6.85 -25.15
C THR A 61 6.78 7.18 -24.38
N GLY A 62 6.89 7.47 -23.07
CA GLY A 62 5.75 7.83 -22.21
C GLY A 62 4.99 6.64 -21.62
N THR A 63 5.28 5.41 -22.03
CA THR A 63 4.67 4.18 -21.48
C THR A 63 5.13 3.93 -20.04
N ARG A 64 4.24 3.40 -19.18
CA ARG A 64 4.59 3.01 -17.81
C ARG A 64 5.32 1.67 -17.78
N VAL A 65 6.52 1.67 -17.21
CA VAL A 65 7.36 0.49 -17.03
C VAL A 65 7.82 0.39 -15.57
N ILE A 66 8.22 -0.79 -15.11
CA ILE A 66 8.76 -0.96 -13.76
C ILE A 66 9.96 -0.04 -13.57
N ALA A 67 10.03 0.61 -12.40
CA ALA A 67 11.18 1.43 -12.04
C ALA A 67 12.30 0.55 -11.49
N LYS A 68 13.33 0.30 -12.31
CA LYS A 68 14.62 -0.21 -11.82
C LYS A 68 15.35 0.83 -10.98
N ILE A 69 15.85 0.39 -9.84
CA ILE A 69 16.61 1.20 -8.91
C ILE A 69 18.09 0.79 -8.97
N LYS A 70 18.98 1.78 -9.02
CA LYS A 70 20.42 1.60 -8.90
C LYS A 70 20.85 1.98 -7.49
N LYS A 71 21.57 1.07 -6.84
CA LYS A 71 22.25 1.31 -5.57
C LYS A 71 23.73 1.49 -5.86
N GLU A 72 24.35 2.54 -5.32
CA GLU A 72 25.76 2.81 -5.57
C GLU A 72 26.64 1.66 -5.09
N ASN A 73 27.67 1.33 -5.89
CA ASN A 73 28.60 0.22 -5.63
C ASN A 73 27.93 -1.16 -5.55
N ASP A 74 26.75 -1.33 -6.14
CA ASP A 74 26.02 -2.58 -6.20
C ASP A 74 25.60 -2.87 -7.65
N GLN A 75 25.74 -4.12 -8.08
CA GLN A 75 25.38 -4.58 -9.43
C GLN A 75 24.03 -5.32 -9.44
N GLY A 76 23.34 -5.40 -8.30
CA GLY A 76 22.02 -6.00 -8.18
C GLY A 76 20.96 -5.24 -8.98
N THR A 77 19.97 -5.99 -9.46
CA THR A 77 18.77 -5.43 -10.09
C THR A 77 17.72 -5.21 -9.01
N TYR A 78 17.44 -3.94 -8.70
CA TYR A 78 16.49 -3.57 -7.68
C TYR A 78 15.20 -2.99 -8.27
N ILE A 79 14.09 -3.22 -7.59
CA ILE A 79 12.81 -2.52 -7.83
C ILE A 79 12.25 -2.03 -6.49
N LEU A 80 11.24 -1.18 -6.55
CA LEU A 80 10.49 -0.77 -5.37
C LEU A 80 9.15 -1.49 -5.32
N LEU A 81 8.84 -2.11 -4.19
CA LEU A 81 7.54 -2.67 -3.89
C LEU A 81 6.79 -1.73 -2.95
N ASN A 82 5.62 -1.28 -3.38
CA ASN A 82 4.72 -0.41 -2.62
C ASN A 82 3.52 -1.22 -2.14
N GLY A 83 3.36 -1.35 -0.83
CA GLY A 83 2.32 -2.18 -0.22
C GLY A 83 1.50 -1.41 0.82
N ARG A 84 0.27 -1.90 1.07
CA ARG A 84 -0.59 -1.37 2.13
C ARG A 84 -0.11 -1.70 3.54
N GLY A 85 0.68 -2.78 3.67
CA GLY A 85 1.23 -3.22 4.96
C GLY A 85 0.16 -3.47 6.02
N ALA A 86 -0.86 -4.27 5.67
CA ALA A 86 -1.90 -4.63 6.62
C ALA A 86 -1.30 -5.36 7.83
N THR A 87 -1.62 -4.90 9.04
CA THR A 87 -1.26 -5.54 10.31
C THR A 87 -2.51 -5.70 11.20
N PRO A 88 -2.44 -6.43 12.31
CA PRO A 88 -3.53 -6.49 13.30
C PRO A 88 -3.94 -5.11 13.85
N GLU A 89 -3.08 -4.11 13.80
CA GLU A 89 -3.32 -2.74 14.27
C GLU A 89 -3.93 -1.84 13.19
N GLY A 90 -3.79 -2.20 11.91
CA GLY A 90 -4.29 -1.46 10.75
C GLY A 90 -3.29 -1.47 9.61
N ASP A 91 -3.65 -0.82 8.50
CA ASP A 91 -2.74 -0.65 7.37
C ASP A 91 -1.59 0.31 7.73
N VAL A 92 -0.35 -0.16 7.58
CA VAL A 92 0.89 0.63 7.70
C VAL A 92 1.63 0.57 6.35
N PRO A 93 1.31 1.47 5.40
CA PRO A 93 1.88 1.39 4.06
C PRO A 93 3.39 1.53 4.07
N PHE A 94 4.03 0.91 3.07
CA PHE A 94 5.48 0.81 3.04
C PHE A 94 6.04 0.85 1.63
N LEU A 95 7.35 1.08 1.57
CA LEU A 95 8.17 0.98 0.39
C LEU A 95 9.39 0.11 0.68
N ASP A 96 9.45 -1.05 0.03
CA ASP A 96 10.57 -1.97 0.11
C ASP A 96 11.44 -1.85 -1.14
N LEU A 97 12.75 -1.75 -0.96
CA LEU A 97 13.74 -1.99 -2.00
C LEU A 97 13.96 -3.50 -2.12
N PHE A 98 13.60 -4.07 -3.26
CA PHE A 98 13.64 -5.51 -3.49
C PHE A 98 14.73 -5.86 -4.49
N ASN A 99 15.68 -6.70 -4.07
CA ASN A 99 16.70 -7.28 -4.95
C ASN A 99 16.10 -8.48 -5.68
N ILE A 100 15.95 -8.37 -6.99
CA ILE A 100 15.32 -9.41 -7.81
C ILE A 100 16.24 -10.62 -7.99
N ASN A 101 17.56 -10.43 -7.93
CA ASN A 101 18.53 -11.52 -8.07
C ASN A 101 18.56 -12.42 -6.82
N THR A 102 18.35 -11.85 -5.62
CA THR A 102 18.47 -12.59 -4.35
C THR A 102 17.15 -12.83 -3.64
N GLY A 103 16.08 -12.12 -3.99
CA GLY A 103 14.81 -12.12 -3.27
C GLY A 103 14.84 -11.34 -1.94
N SER A 104 15.93 -10.62 -1.65
CA SER A 104 16.07 -9.85 -0.40
C SER A 104 15.27 -8.54 -0.44
N LYS A 105 14.68 -8.18 0.69
CA LYS A 105 13.91 -6.93 0.88
C LYS A 105 14.58 -6.03 1.90
N GLU A 106 14.63 -4.74 1.62
CA GLU A 106 15.07 -3.69 2.53
C GLU A 106 13.96 -2.64 2.67
N ARG A 107 13.43 -2.44 3.88
CA ARG A 107 12.41 -1.41 4.15
C ARG A 107 13.04 -0.02 4.10
N ILE A 108 12.78 0.74 3.03
CA ILE A 108 13.38 2.08 2.87
C ILE A 108 12.47 3.21 3.35
N TRP A 109 11.16 2.98 3.40
CA TRP A 109 10.16 3.90 3.96
C TRP A 109 8.94 3.14 4.47
N GLU A 110 8.32 3.65 5.52
CA GLU A 110 7.11 3.12 6.16
C GLU A 110 6.29 4.30 6.69
N SER A 111 4.96 4.21 6.63
CA SER A 111 4.06 5.19 7.21
C SER A 111 4.21 5.24 8.73
N ASP A 112 3.99 6.42 9.31
CA ASP A 112 3.79 6.55 10.76
C ASP A 112 2.59 5.69 11.17
N LYS A 113 2.77 4.80 12.15
CA LYS A 113 1.72 3.88 12.62
C LYS A 113 0.78 4.52 13.66
N GLU A 114 1.19 5.62 14.28
CA GLU A 114 0.53 6.21 15.45
C GLU A 114 -0.42 7.33 15.05
N LYS A 115 0.00 8.22 14.14
CA LYS A 115 -0.78 9.41 13.82
C LYS A 115 -1.31 9.47 12.39
N TYR A 116 -0.52 9.02 11.41
CA TYR A 116 -0.82 9.30 10.01
C TYR A 116 -1.14 8.03 9.23
N TYR A 117 -1.87 8.21 8.14
CA TYR A 117 -1.93 7.25 7.05
C TYR A 117 -1.24 7.87 5.85
N GLU A 118 -0.07 7.34 5.49
CA GLU A 118 0.72 7.82 4.38
C GLU A 118 0.81 6.75 3.31
N THR A 119 0.69 7.11 2.03
CA THR A 119 0.86 6.15 0.92
C THR A 119 1.82 6.68 -0.12
N ALA A 120 2.64 5.81 -0.71
CA ALA A 120 3.44 6.18 -1.88
C ALA A 120 2.54 6.22 -3.13
N VAL A 121 2.41 7.40 -3.74
CA VAL A 121 1.47 7.65 -4.84
C VAL A 121 2.18 7.55 -6.19
N ALA A 122 3.35 8.18 -6.31
CA ALA A 122 4.08 8.23 -7.57
C ALA A 122 5.58 8.33 -7.34
N LEU A 123 6.34 7.80 -8.31
CA LEU A 123 7.79 7.86 -8.32
C LEU A 123 8.29 8.96 -9.28
N ASN A 124 9.33 9.67 -8.82
CA ASN A 124 10.21 10.55 -9.57
C ASN A 124 9.51 11.43 -10.63
N LEU A 125 8.82 12.46 -10.13
CA LEU A 125 7.98 13.39 -10.90
C LEU A 125 8.74 14.17 -11.99
N ASP A 126 10.06 14.19 -11.97
CA ASP A 126 10.95 15.01 -12.83
C ASP A 126 11.42 14.31 -14.12
N GLN A 127 10.72 13.27 -14.58
CA GLN A 127 10.93 12.61 -15.88
C GLN A 127 12.34 12.04 -16.11
N SER A 128 12.97 11.45 -15.09
CA SER A 128 14.23 10.74 -15.30
C SER A 128 14.03 9.58 -16.29
N VAL A 129 14.53 9.74 -17.52
CA VAL A 129 14.55 8.68 -18.52
C VAL A 129 15.63 7.67 -18.12
N GLY A 130 15.21 6.46 -17.77
CA GLY A 130 16.12 5.37 -17.40
C GLY A 130 16.02 4.95 -15.95
N ASP A 131 16.99 4.18 -15.50
CA ASP A 131 17.03 3.64 -14.14
C ASP A 131 17.24 4.75 -13.10
N VAL A 132 16.63 4.58 -11.94
CA VAL A 132 16.57 5.60 -10.89
C VAL A 132 17.65 5.32 -9.86
N ASN A 133 18.55 6.28 -9.60
CA ASN A 133 19.51 6.13 -8.50
C ASN A 133 18.79 6.28 -7.15
N LEU A 134 19.02 5.35 -6.22
CA LEU A 134 18.44 5.38 -4.87
C LEU A 134 18.74 6.69 -4.13
N ASN A 135 19.95 7.23 -4.26
CA ASN A 135 20.37 8.49 -3.63
C ASN A 135 19.76 9.74 -4.29
N GLN A 136 19.01 9.56 -5.38
CA GLN A 136 18.28 10.62 -6.07
C GLN A 136 16.77 10.35 -6.07
N LEU A 137 16.33 9.28 -5.41
CA LEU A 137 14.94 8.86 -5.38
C LEU A 137 14.08 9.95 -4.76
N LYS A 138 13.01 10.32 -5.47
CA LYS A 138 11.93 11.15 -4.96
C LYS A 138 10.61 10.40 -5.11
N ILE A 139 9.82 10.37 -4.04
CA ILE A 139 8.49 9.78 -4.02
C ILE A 139 7.50 10.87 -3.64
N LEU A 140 6.40 10.95 -4.39
CA LEU A 140 5.20 11.67 -3.98
C LEU A 140 4.44 10.77 -3.01
N THR A 141 4.25 11.20 -1.77
CA THR A 141 3.33 10.54 -0.85
C THR A 141 2.07 11.35 -0.65
N SER A 142 0.96 10.65 -0.40
CA SER A 142 -0.18 11.22 0.30
C SER A 142 0.05 11.07 1.80
N LYS A 143 -0.47 12.00 2.58
CA LYS A 143 -0.43 11.98 4.04
C LYS A 143 -1.73 12.56 4.57
N GLU A 144 -2.40 11.79 5.40
CA GLU A 144 -3.62 12.19 6.09
C GLU A 144 -3.64 11.65 7.51
N SER A 145 -4.60 12.10 8.31
CA SER A 145 -4.90 11.51 9.60
C SER A 145 -6.41 11.36 9.76
N LYS A 146 -6.82 10.83 10.91
CA LYS A 146 -8.24 10.75 11.28
C LYS A 146 -9.01 12.09 11.17
N THR A 147 -8.32 13.22 11.35
CA THR A 147 -8.92 14.56 11.36
C THR A 147 -8.29 15.54 10.36
N GLU A 148 -7.15 15.18 9.77
CA GLU A 148 -6.44 15.99 8.79
C GLU A 148 -6.65 15.38 7.40
N ILE A 149 -7.12 16.18 6.44
CA ILE A 149 -7.36 15.71 5.08
C ILE A 149 -6.07 15.33 4.37
N THR A 150 -6.21 14.59 3.27
CA THR A 150 -5.09 14.23 2.40
C THR A 150 -4.34 15.45 1.90
N GLN A 151 -3.09 15.57 2.32
CA GLN A 151 -2.09 16.47 1.74
C GLN A 151 -1.02 15.65 1.02
N TYR A 152 -0.33 16.28 0.08
CA TYR A 152 0.73 15.65 -0.68
C TYR A 152 2.10 16.18 -0.28
N TRP A 153 3.06 15.27 -0.23
CA TRP A 153 4.44 15.52 0.18
C TRP A 153 5.42 14.89 -0.80
N ILE A 154 6.62 15.45 -0.87
CA ILE A 154 7.74 14.85 -1.60
C ILE A 154 8.76 14.37 -0.56
N GLN A 155 9.03 13.06 -0.57
CA GLN A 155 10.07 12.39 0.20
C GLN A 155 11.28 12.18 -0.70
N SER A 156 12.46 12.59 -0.25
CA SER A 156 13.71 12.55 -1.03
C SER A 156 14.83 11.82 -0.29
N TRP A 157 15.50 10.89 -0.98
CA TRP A 157 16.67 10.16 -0.48
C TRP A 157 17.98 10.88 -0.84
N PRO A 158 19.11 10.55 -0.16
CA PRO A 158 19.26 9.57 0.92
C PRO A 158 18.80 10.08 2.30
N HIS A 159 18.69 11.39 2.47
CA HIS A 159 18.43 12.00 3.79
C HIS A 159 16.97 11.94 4.26
N LYS A 160 16.07 11.30 3.49
CA LYS A 160 14.63 11.21 3.76
C LYS A 160 13.98 12.58 4.06
N LYS A 161 14.40 13.62 3.33
CA LYS A 161 13.83 14.97 3.46
C LYS A 161 12.38 14.94 2.99
N CYS A 162 11.50 15.58 3.74
CA CYS A 162 10.07 15.64 3.47
C CYS A 162 9.64 17.09 3.23
N ARG A 163 8.89 17.35 2.15
CA ARG A 163 8.38 18.68 1.80
C ARG A 163 6.93 18.63 1.36
N GLN A 164 6.06 19.36 2.05
CA GLN A 164 4.66 19.50 1.69
C GLN A 164 4.54 20.28 0.37
N ILE A 165 3.64 19.84 -0.50
CA ILE A 165 3.40 20.48 -1.81
C ILE A 165 1.96 20.98 -1.98
N THR A 166 1.04 20.57 -1.12
CA THR A 166 -0.35 21.04 -1.12
C THR A 166 -0.74 21.54 0.24
N ASP A 167 -1.66 22.50 0.29
CA ASP A 167 -2.29 22.97 1.52
C ASP A 167 -3.80 23.13 1.25
N PHE A 168 -4.47 22.00 1.07
CA PHE A 168 -5.90 22.00 0.80
C PHE A 168 -6.69 22.33 2.07
N PRO A 169 -7.77 23.12 1.97
CA PRO A 169 -8.69 23.34 3.09
C PRO A 169 -9.56 22.10 3.32
N HIS A 170 -10.05 21.94 4.55
CA HIS A 170 -10.95 20.84 4.88
C HIS A 170 -12.24 20.91 4.03
N PRO A 171 -12.63 19.84 3.32
CA PRO A 171 -13.76 19.88 2.36
C PRO A 171 -15.11 20.01 3.07
N TYR A 172 -15.22 19.51 4.30
CA TYR A 172 -16.43 19.56 5.12
C TYR A 172 -16.15 20.10 6.53
N PRO A 173 -15.82 21.38 6.72
CA PRO A 173 -15.36 21.90 8.03
C PRO A 173 -16.31 21.57 9.20
N LEU A 174 -17.61 21.53 8.94
CA LEU A 174 -18.64 21.18 9.93
C LEU A 174 -18.56 19.72 10.41
N LEU A 175 -17.98 18.82 9.61
CA LEU A 175 -17.81 17.40 9.94
C LEU A 175 -16.42 17.08 10.52
N SER A 176 -15.52 18.06 10.65
CA SER A 176 -14.15 17.85 11.15
C SER A 176 -14.09 17.35 12.60
N THR A 177 -15.16 17.57 13.36
CA THR A 177 -15.31 17.17 14.76
C THR A 177 -16.08 15.85 14.93
N LEU A 178 -16.46 15.21 13.81
CA LEU A 178 -17.12 13.92 13.82
C LEU A 178 -16.21 12.87 14.47
N GLN A 179 -16.76 12.08 15.39
CA GLN A 179 -16.01 11.01 16.03
C GLN A 179 -16.07 9.76 15.15
N LYS A 180 -14.92 9.33 14.63
CA LYS A 180 -14.75 8.09 13.86
C LYS A 180 -13.99 7.07 14.69
N GLU A 181 -14.31 5.79 14.68
CA GLU A 181 -13.53 4.78 15.41
C GLU A 181 -13.48 3.46 14.64
N LEU A 182 -12.30 2.83 14.60
CA LEU A 182 -12.19 1.46 14.11
C LEU A 182 -12.46 0.51 15.28
N ILE A 183 -13.65 -0.08 15.31
CA ILE A 183 -14.06 -1.03 16.35
C ILE A 183 -13.77 -2.47 15.92
N LYS A 184 -13.47 -3.32 16.91
CA LYS A 184 -13.22 -4.76 16.74
C LYS A 184 -14.27 -5.55 17.51
N TYR A 185 -14.88 -6.56 16.89
CA TYR A 185 -15.85 -7.43 17.53
C TYR A 185 -15.76 -8.86 17.00
N GLN A 186 -16.07 -9.85 17.83
CA GLN A 186 -15.99 -11.25 17.44
C GLN A 186 -17.38 -11.79 17.08
N ARG A 187 -17.49 -12.44 15.92
CA ARG A 187 -18.70 -13.16 15.52
C ARG A 187 -18.81 -14.48 16.30
N LYS A 188 -20.03 -14.99 16.48
CA LYS A 188 -20.31 -16.22 17.27
C LYS A 188 -19.50 -17.45 16.85
N ASP A 189 -19.02 -17.51 15.61
CA ASP A 189 -18.23 -18.64 15.07
C ASP A 189 -16.70 -18.43 15.17
N GLY A 190 -16.26 -17.41 15.90
CA GLY A 190 -14.87 -17.11 16.23
C GLY A 190 -14.18 -16.12 15.29
N VAL A 191 -14.80 -15.74 14.16
CA VAL A 191 -14.20 -14.79 13.20
C VAL A 191 -14.13 -13.40 13.83
N GLN A 192 -12.94 -12.81 13.85
CA GLN A 192 -12.72 -11.42 14.23
C GLN A 192 -13.21 -10.50 13.12
N LEU A 193 -14.03 -9.49 13.44
CA LEU A 193 -14.51 -8.51 12.48
C LEU A 193 -14.10 -7.11 12.93
N THR A 194 -14.06 -6.20 11.96
CA THR A 194 -13.82 -4.78 12.18
C THR A 194 -14.93 -3.95 11.52
N ALA A 195 -15.20 -2.77 12.06
CA ALA A 195 -16.11 -1.79 11.46
C ALA A 195 -15.63 -0.37 11.75
N LYS A 196 -15.88 0.57 10.83
CA LYS A 196 -15.74 2.01 11.10
C LYS A 196 -17.05 2.51 11.71
N LEU A 197 -17.01 2.89 13.00
CA LEU A 197 -18.12 3.51 13.73
C LEU A 197 -18.02 5.03 13.59
N TYR A 198 -19.14 5.67 13.25
CA TYR A 198 -19.25 7.12 13.20
C TYR A 198 -20.26 7.56 14.27
N LEU A 199 -19.86 8.48 15.13
CA LEU A 199 -20.68 9.03 16.20
C LEU A 199 -20.90 10.55 15.96
N PRO A 200 -22.09 11.08 16.28
CA PRO A 200 -22.34 12.52 16.22
C PRO A 200 -21.32 13.31 17.06
N THR A 201 -21.00 14.52 16.61
CA THR A 201 -20.12 15.42 17.36
C THR A 201 -20.65 15.65 18.77
N GLY A 202 -19.79 15.43 19.77
CA GLY A 202 -20.10 15.69 21.17
C GLY A 202 -20.95 14.62 21.86
N TYR A 203 -21.29 13.53 21.15
CA TYR A 203 -22.03 12.41 21.74
C TYR A 203 -21.26 11.78 22.90
N ASP A 204 -21.93 11.63 24.04
CA ASP A 204 -21.44 11.01 25.26
C ASP A 204 -22.41 9.88 25.65
N PRO A 205 -22.02 8.60 25.47
CA PRO A 205 -22.90 7.46 25.77
C PRO A 205 -23.45 7.45 27.20
N SER A 206 -22.73 8.05 28.16
CA SER A 206 -23.14 8.10 29.55
C SER A 206 -24.25 9.12 29.83
N LYS A 207 -24.37 10.15 28.99
CA LYS A 207 -25.35 11.25 29.14
C LYS A 207 -26.50 11.14 28.16
N ASP A 208 -26.20 10.77 26.92
CA ASP A 208 -27.14 10.88 25.80
C ASP A 208 -27.92 9.58 25.56
N GLY A 209 -27.46 8.45 26.11
CA GLY A 209 -28.11 7.15 25.96
C GLY A 209 -28.02 6.60 24.53
N HIS A 210 -28.84 5.61 24.19
CA HIS A 210 -28.75 4.92 22.90
C HIS A 210 -29.24 5.75 21.71
N LEU A 211 -28.49 5.69 20.61
CA LEU A 211 -28.88 6.29 19.32
C LEU A 211 -29.49 5.27 18.37
N LEU A 212 -30.30 5.74 17.42
CA LEU A 212 -30.63 4.97 16.23
C LEU A 212 -29.35 4.68 15.44
N CYS A 213 -29.12 3.41 15.12
CA CYS A 213 -27.95 2.96 14.37
C CYS A 213 -28.33 2.58 12.94
N LEU A 214 -27.65 3.18 11.96
CA LEU A 214 -27.64 2.70 10.60
C LEU A 214 -26.43 1.78 10.42
N PHE A 215 -26.68 0.51 10.12
CA PHE A 215 -25.62 -0.45 9.83
C PHE A 215 -25.52 -0.68 8.33
N TRP A 216 -24.37 -0.32 7.74
CA TRP A 216 -24.06 -0.56 6.34
C TRP A 216 -23.00 -1.67 6.23
N ALA A 217 -23.32 -2.71 5.47
CA ALA A 217 -22.42 -3.82 5.22
C ALA A 217 -22.43 -4.19 3.74
N TYR A 218 -21.23 -4.40 3.19
CA TYR A 218 -21.03 -4.98 1.87
C TYR A 218 -20.19 -6.26 2.04
N PRO A 219 -20.74 -7.45 1.80
CA PRO A 219 -20.09 -8.70 2.15
C PRO A 219 -18.89 -8.99 1.25
N GLY A 220 -17.82 -9.50 1.86
CA GLY A 220 -16.73 -10.17 1.16
C GLY A 220 -16.81 -11.68 1.37
N GLU A 221 -16.53 -12.45 0.33
CA GLU A 221 -16.38 -13.90 0.45
C GLU A 221 -14.91 -14.24 0.75
N PHE A 222 -14.70 -15.17 1.69
CA PHE A 222 -13.37 -15.63 2.10
C PHE A 222 -13.34 -17.15 2.16
N ARG A 223 -12.20 -17.74 1.79
CA ARG A 223 -11.98 -19.19 1.89
C ARG A 223 -11.54 -19.65 3.26
N SER A 224 -10.97 -18.76 4.07
CA SER A 224 -10.55 -19.06 5.44
C SER A 224 -11.03 -18.04 6.46
N LYS A 225 -11.25 -18.51 7.70
CA LYS A 225 -11.58 -17.64 8.84
C LYS A 225 -10.44 -16.67 9.17
N ASP A 226 -9.20 -17.14 9.04
CA ASP A 226 -8.01 -16.34 9.34
C ASP A 226 -7.91 -15.15 8.39
N ALA A 227 -8.08 -15.37 7.08
CA ALA A 227 -8.06 -14.28 6.10
C ALA A 227 -9.26 -13.33 6.26
N ALA A 228 -10.44 -13.87 6.57
CA ALA A 228 -11.63 -13.07 6.87
C ALA A 228 -11.44 -12.17 8.10
N GLY A 229 -10.60 -12.59 9.04
CA GLY A 229 -10.31 -11.87 10.28
C GLY A 229 -9.17 -10.86 10.19
N GLN A 230 -8.47 -10.77 9.05
CA GLN A 230 -7.41 -9.80 8.87
C GLN A 230 -7.96 -8.39 8.79
N VAL A 231 -7.35 -7.47 9.53
CA VAL A 231 -7.72 -6.06 9.53
C VAL A 231 -7.36 -5.46 8.19
N ARG A 232 -8.25 -4.61 7.66
CA ARG A 232 -8.06 -3.85 6.44
C ARG A 232 -8.41 -2.39 6.71
N GLY A 233 -7.65 -1.47 6.11
CA GLY A 233 -7.79 -0.05 6.34
C GLY A 233 -7.01 0.42 7.57
N SER A 234 -6.90 1.74 7.73
CA SER A 234 -6.12 2.35 8.81
C SER A 234 -7.03 3.13 9.78
N PRO A 235 -6.78 3.06 11.11
CA PRO A 235 -7.45 3.96 12.06
C PRO A 235 -7.09 5.44 11.83
N ASN A 236 -6.01 5.71 11.10
CA ASN A 236 -5.52 7.04 10.79
C ASN A 236 -5.96 7.52 9.39
N GLU A 237 -6.73 6.74 8.65
CA GLU A 237 -7.25 7.16 7.35
C GLU A 237 -8.27 8.30 7.55
N PHE A 238 -8.23 9.34 6.71
CA PHE A 238 -9.23 10.42 6.76
C PHE A 238 -10.55 9.98 6.10
N SER A 239 -10.42 9.27 4.97
CA SER A 239 -11.54 8.76 4.19
C SER A 239 -12.34 7.61 4.82
#